data_AF-A0A7C6PV42-F1
#
_entry.id   AF-A0A7C6PV42-F1
#
_cell.length_a   1.000
_cell.length_b   1.000
_cell.length_c   1.000
_cell.angle_alpha   90.00
_cell.angle_beta   90.00
_cell.angle_gamma   90.00
#
_symmetry.space_group_name_H-M   'P 1'
#
loop_
_entity.id
_entity.type
_entity.pdbx_description
1 polymer ?
#
loop_
_entity_poly.entity_id
_entity_poly.type
_entity_poly.pdbx_seq_one_letter_code
_entity_poly.pdbx_strand_id
1 'polypeptide(L)' 'MAVKKNFPLRLDPKLFEIIEKWAADEFRSVNAQIEYLLRESARQAGRLPKKTSEDTESN' A
#
# COMPACT_ATOMS: atom_id res chain seq x y z
N MET A 1 5.49 -4.94 15.09
CA MET A 1 5.20 -4.96 13.63
C MET A 1 3.69 -4.90 13.47
N ALA A 2 3.15 -3.85 12.86
CA ALA A 2 1.70 -3.74 12.66
C ALA A 2 1.18 -4.96 11.88
N VAL A 3 0.14 -5.60 12.39
CA VAL A 3 -0.48 -6.79 11.78
C VAL A 3 -1.08 -6.37 10.43
N LYS A 4 -0.41 -6.74 9.34
CA LYS A 4 -0.93 -6.50 7.98
C LYS A 4 -2.04 -7.51 7.70
N LYS A 5 -3.23 -7.03 7.33
CA LYS A 5 -4.31 -7.92 6.90
C LYS A 5 -3.95 -8.52 5.55
N ASN A 6 -3.90 -9.85 5.47
CA ASN A 6 -3.73 -10.57 4.20
C ASN A 6 -5.10 -10.75 3.55
N PHE A 7 -5.29 -10.19 2.35
CA PHE A 7 -6.54 -10.27 1.60
C PHE A 7 -6.23 -10.66 0.15
N PRO A 8 -6.97 -11.61 -0.45
CA PRO A 8 -6.78 -11.97 -1.86
C PRO A 8 -7.25 -10.82 -2.75
N LEU A 9 -6.30 -10.10 -3.32
CA LEU A 9 -6.59 -8.99 -4.24
C LEU A 9 -6.80 -9.53 -5.66
N ARG A 10 -7.97 -9.25 -6.24
CA ARG A 10 -8.24 -9.54 -7.65
C ARG A 10 -7.79 -8.35 -8.48
N LEU A 11 -6.77 -8.55 -9.31
CA LEU A 11 -6.19 -7.55 -10.22
C LEU A 11 -6.19 -8.10 -11.65
N ASP A 12 -6.23 -7.19 -12.62
CA ASP A 12 -5.91 -7.53 -14.00
C ASP A 12 -4.44 -7.99 -14.08
N PRO A 13 -4.13 -9.15 -14.67
CA PRO A 13 -2.76 -9.64 -14.82
C PRO A 13 -1.80 -8.62 -15.47
N LYS A 14 -2.27 -7.87 -16.48
CA LYS A 14 -1.45 -6.86 -17.16
C LYS A 14 -1.11 -5.70 -16.23
N LEU A 15 -2.05 -5.32 -15.37
CA LEU A 15 -1.81 -4.27 -14.37
C LEU A 15 -0.80 -4.76 -13.32
N PHE A 16 -0.87 -6.03 -12.92
CA PHE A 16 0.09 -6.61 -12.00
C PHE A 16 1.52 -6.60 -12.58
N GLU A 17 1.70 -6.99 -13.85
CA GLU A 17 3.00 -6.94 -14.52
C GLU A 17 3.61 -5.53 -14.56
N ILE A 18 2.78 -4.50 -14.78
CA ILE A 18 3.22 -3.09 -14.76
C ILE A 18 3.70 -2.71 -13.36
N ILE A 19 2.94 -3.07 -12.32
CA ILE A 19 3.30 -2.77 -10.93
C ILE A 19 4.57 -3.53 -10.52
N GLU A 20 4.73 -4.77 -10.96
CA GLU A 20 5.92 -5.58 -10.69
C GLU A 20 7.19 -4.95 -11.28
N LYS A 21 7.15 -4.53 -12.55
CA LYS A 21 8.26 -3.81 -13.18
C LYS A 21 8.58 -2.51 -12.46
N TRP A 22 7.56 -1.72 -12.14
CA TRP A 22 7.76 -0.46 -11.41
C TRP A 22 8.34 -0.69 -10.01
N ALA A 23 7.90 -1.72 -9.30
CA ALA A 23 8.47 -2.09 -8.00
C ALA A 23 9.97 -2.47 -8.13
N ALA A 24 10.32 -3.22 -9.18
CA ALA A 24 11.70 -3.58 -9.46
C ALA A 24 12.58 -2.35 -9.77
N ASP A 25 12.06 -1.40 -10.57
CA ASP A 25 12.75 -0.15 -10.90
C ASP A 25 13.04 0.71 -9.66
N GLU A 26 12.17 0.66 -8.65
CA GLU A 26 12.35 1.37 -7.37
C GLU A 26 13.04 0.55 -6.28
N PHE A 27 13.54 -0.66 -6.58
CA PHE A 27 14.12 -1.59 -5.60
C PHE A 27 13.20 -1.88 -4.40
N ARG A 28 11.88 -2.01 -4.65
CA ARG A 28 10.87 -2.34 -3.64
C ARG A 28 10.25 -3.71 -3.92
N SER A 29 9.64 -4.30 -2.90
CA SER A 29 8.76 -5.46 -3.10
C SER A 29 7.45 -5.02 -3.75
N VAL A 30 6.84 -5.90 -4.55
CA VAL A 30 5.54 -5.65 -5.18
C VAL A 30 4.47 -5.27 -4.14
N ASN A 31 4.44 -5.98 -2.99
CA ASN A 31 3.51 -5.66 -1.91
C ASN A 31 3.74 -4.26 -1.30
N ALA A 32 5.00 -3.83 -1.15
CA ALA A 32 5.31 -2.49 -0.66
C ALA A 32 4.89 -1.42 -1.69
N GLN A 33 5.07 -1.69 -2.99
CA GLN A 33 4.65 -0.80 -4.06
C GLN A 33 3.12 -0.65 -4.10
N ILE A 34 2.38 -1.76 -4.00
CA ILE A 34 0.91 -1.75 -3.94
C ILE A 34 0.44 -0.93 -2.72
N GLU A 35 1.02 -1.17 -1.54
CA GLU A 35 0.68 -0.43 -0.33
C GLU A 35 0.93 1.08 -0.49
N TYR A 36 2.08 1.44 -1.06
CA TYR A 36 2.42 2.83 -1.34
C TYR A 36 1.40 3.49 -2.26
N LEU A 37 1.05 2.85 -3.39
CA LEU A 37 0.09 3.37 -4.36
C LEU A 37 -1.32 3.54 -3.77
N LEU A 38 -1.78 2.57 -2.98
CA LEU A 38 -3.07 2.65 -2.31
C LEU A 38 -3.10 3.78 -1.29
N ARG A 39 -2.03 3.94 -0.51
CA ARG A 39 -1.92 5.00 0.50
C ARG A 39 -1.83 6.39 -0.14
N GLU A 40 -1.10 6.50 -1.23
CA GLU A 40 -0.99 7.73 -2.02
C GLU A 40 -2.35 8.11 -2.62
N SER A 41 -3.01 7.15 -3.28
CA SER A 41 -4.35 7.35 -3.85
C SER A 41 -5.38 7.74 -2.80
N ALA A 42 -5.36 7.10 -1.62
CA ALA A 42 -6.23 7.45 -0.51
C ALA A 42 -5.95 8.86 0.04
N ARG A 43 -4.68 9.29 0.07
CA ARG A 43 -4.31 10.65 0.48
C ARG A 43 -4.80 11.68 -0.52
N GLN A 44 -4.60 11.44 -1.82
CA GLN A 44 -5.07 12.33 -2.90
C GLN A 44 -6.60 12.42 -2.91
N ALA A 45 -7.29 11.32 -2.61
CA ALA A 45 -8.75 11.30 -2.45
C ALA A 45 -9.24 11.94 -1.13
N GLY A 46 -8.34 12.42 -0.26
CA GLY A 46 -8.69 12.98 1.05
C GLY A 46 -9.29 11.98 2.03
N ARG A 47 -9.10 10.67 1.79
CA ARG A 47 -9.65 9.56 2.58
C ARG A 47 -8.71 9.05 3.66
N LEU A 48 -7.44 9.46 3.61
CA LEU A 48 -6.51 9.14 4.68
C LEU A 48 -6.74 10.08 5.86
N PRO A 49 -7.02 9.57 7.07
CA PRO A 49 -7.17 10.44 8.24
C PRO A 49 -5.88 11.25 8.44
N LYS A 50 -6.02 12.56 8.67
CA LYS A 50 -4.92 13.38 9.17
C LYS A 50 -4.49 12.73 10.47
N LYS A 51 -3.21 12.35 10.58
CA LYS A 51 -2.66 11.66 11.74
C LYS A 51 -2.81 12.57 12.97
N THR A 52 -3.94 12.47 13.67
CA THR A 52 -4.00 12.83 15.08
C THR A 52 -3.11 11.81 15.76
N SER A 53 -2.14 12.32 16.50
CA SER A 53 -1.14 11.59 17.26
C SER A 53 -1.79 10.74 18.35
N GLU A 54 -2.41 9.61 18.00
CA GLU A 54 -2.86 8.57 18.93
C GLU A 54 -2.69 7.21 18.24
N ASP A 55 -1.44 6.75 18.20
CA ASP A 55 -1.09 5.33 18.08
C ASP A 55 0.21 5.13 18.88
N THR A 56 0.19 5.61 20.12
CA THR A 56 1.01 5.04 21.20
C THR A 56 0.10 4.03 21.88
N GLU A 57 0.59 2.81 22.02
CA GLU A 57 0.00 1.71 22.80
C GLU A 57 -1.30 1.10 22.26
N SER A 58 -1.17 -0.14 21.76
CA SER A 58 -2.02 -1.26 22.21
C SER A 58 -1.41 -2.60 21.75
N ASN A 59 -0.72 -3.21 22.70
CA ASN A 59 -0.51 -4.65 22.97
C ASN A 59 -0.19 -5.60 21.80
#